data_AF-A0A538Q5V4-F1
#
_entry.id   AF-A0A538Q5V4-F1
#
_cell.length_a   1.000
_cell.length_b   1.000
_cell.length_c   1.000
_cell.angle_alpha   90.00
_cell.angle_beta   90.00
_cell.angle_gamma   90.00
#
_symmetry.space_group_name_H-M   'P 1'
#
loop_
_entity.id
_entity.type
_entity.pdbx_description
1 polymer ?
#
loop_
_entity_poly.entity_id
_entity_poly.type
_entity_poly.pdbx_seq_one_letter_code
_entity_poly.pdbx_strand_id
1 'polypeptide(L)'
;MGRKADIKQPQFLAWDQFDGKEPKEALPAIYNHAAEFSARCRAWYWHSIQHKRTVSTGARFTAFALAAFGVVAPLTAAMWSLDGQRLLWSQLAVAAFALAGLVQLADRVFGWSSGWLRYISTVMAMENLTRQFELDWAGYFIALGRAVRPAEVRAVFDIAERFEIQVAELEKRVTEFNTGLAALNDIMKTARESTQKTEAEARDALHALSKTRSPGAIELTATTTSQLLPTMAVALDDGQAEVCNGLTWAKLKVDPGPHRMVIQASHDNTLLSEIVKIVEVPPGSTMRLTVAM
;
A
#
# COMPACT_ATOMS: atom_id res chain seq x y z
N MET A 1 14.55 14.63 -20.33
CA MET A 1 15.13 14.65 -18.97
C MET A 1 16.64 14.45 -19.10
N GLY A 2 17.41 15.54 -19.12
CA GLY A 2 18.86 15.48 -19.30
C GLY A 2 19.53 14.88 -18.07
N ARG A 3 20.40 13.89 -18.28
CA ARG A 3 21.39 13.39 -17.30
C ARG A 3 22.12 14.62 -16.75
N LYS A 4 21.77 15.06 -15.52
CA LYS A 4 22.58 16.03 -14.81
C LYS A 4 23.93 15.35 -14.58
N ALA A 5 25.00 16.01 -15.01
CA ALA A 5 26.36 15.53 -14.87
C ALA A 5 26.54 14.98 -13.45
N ASP A 6 26.92 13.71 -13.35
CA ASP A 6 27.52 13.17 -12.15
C ASP A 6 28.54 14.19 -11.65
N ILE A 7 28.65 14.35 -10.33
CA ILE A 7 29.79 15.02 -9.74
C ILE A 7 31.02 14.45 -10.47
N LYS A 8 31.75 15.28 -11.24
CA LYS A 8 33.04 14.86 -11.79
C LYS A 8 33.79 14.34 -10.58
N GLN A 9 34.01 13.01 -10.53
CA GLN A 9 34.48 12.35 -9.31
C GLN A 9 35.63 13.17 -8.74
N PRO A 10 35.43 13.79 -7.56
CA PRO A 10 36.42 14.70 -7.05
C PRO A 10 37.70 13.88 -6.85
N GLN A 11 38.80 14.35 -7.44
CA GLN A 11 40.06 13.62 -7.37
C GLN A 11 40.47 13.52 -5.90
N PHE A 12 40.60 12.29 -5.43
CA PHE A 12 41.15 12.00 -4.12
C PHE A 12 42.57 12.53 -4.01
N LEU A 13 42.96 12.87 -2.78
CA LEU A 13 44.35 13.17 -2.44
C LEU A 13 45.26 12.01 -2.88
N ALA A 14 46.30 12.34 -3.67
CA ALA A 14 47.30 11.36 -4.11
C ALA A 14 48.62 11.63 -3.38
N TRP A 15 49.14 10.62 -2.68
CA TRP A 15 50.37 10.75 -1.88
C TRP A 15 51.58 11.22 -2.70
N ASP A 16 51.68 10.80 -3.96
CA ASP A 16 52.78 11.14 -4.86
C ASP A 16 52.98 12.66 -5.03
N GLN A 17 51.94 13.46 -4.78
CA GLN A 17 52.01 14.92 -4.86
C GLN A 17 52.67 15.57 -3.64
N PHE A 18 52.86 14.81 -2.55
CA PHE A 18 53.35 15.30 -1.26
C PHE A 18 54.62 14.59 -0.80
N ASP A 19 54.99 13.48 -1.45
CA ASP A 19 56.22 12.77 -1.14
C ASP A 19 57.45 13.66 -1.31
N GLY A 20 58.33 13.65 -0.30
CA GLY A 20 59.54 14.49 -0.27
C GLY A 20 59.33 16.00 -0.09
N LYS A 21 58.09 16.51 0.02
CA LYS A 21 57.83 17.94 0.28
C LYS A 21 58.11 18.31 1.74
N GLU A 22 58.53 19.55 1.97
CA GLU A 22 58.69 20.05 3.33
C GLU A 22 57.33 20.19 4.03
N PRO A 23 57.24 19.91 5.35
CA PRO A 23 55.98 20.01 6.11
C PRO A 23 55.26 21.37 5.96
N LYS A 24 56.03 22.46 5.86
CA LYS A 24 55.48 23.82 5.71
C LYS A 24 54.68 24.01 4.41
N GLU A 25 54.99 23.22 3.38
CA GLU A 25 54.32 23.26 2.08
C GLU A 25 53.25 22.17 1.96
N ALA A 26 53.55 20.97 2.48
CA ALA A 26 52.65 19.83 2.38
C ALA A 26 51.39 19.99 3.24
N LEU A 27 51.52 20.43 4.50
CA LEU A 27 50.40 20.46 5.44
C LEU A 27 49.26 21.41 5.00
N PRO A 28 49.52 22.67 4.60
CA PRO A 28 48.46 23.55 4.11
C PRO A 28 47.81 23.02 2.84
N ALA A 29 48.59 22.41 1.94
CA ALA A 29 48.08 21.86 0.70
C ALA A 29 47.16 20.65 0.93
N ILE A 30 47.52 19.75 1.85
CA ILE A 30 46.67 18.61 2.26
C ILE A 30 45.37 19.13 2.87
N TYR A 31 45.45 20.06 3.83
CA TYR A 31 44.26 20.61 4.48
C TYR A 31 43.33 21.31 3.48
N ASN A 32 43.86 22.18 2.63
CA ASN A 32 43.09 22.94 1.67
C ASN A 32 42.41 22.02 0.66
N HIS A 33 43.10 20.98 0.18
CA HIS A 33 42.49 20.00 -0.73
C HIS A 33 41.30 19.28 -0.08
N ALA A 34 41.48 18.77 1.14
CA ALA A 34 40.41 18.10 1.89
C ALA A 34 39.22 19.05 2.19
N ALA A 35 39.51 20.28 2.60
CA ALA A 35 38.49 21.30 2.87
C ALA A 35 37.70 21.66 1.60
N GLU A 36 38.40 21.87 0.48
CA GLU A 36 37.79 22.15 -0.82
C GLU A 36 36.98 20.96 -1.35
N PHE A 37 37.47 19.73 -1.18
CA PHE A 37 36.75 18.51 -1.54
C PHE A 37 35.37 18.48 -0.88
N SER A 38 35.34 18.64 0.44
CA SER A 38 34.09 18.68 1.20
C SER A 38 33.20 19.88 0.84
N ALA A 39 33.79 21.05 0.61
CA ALA A 39 33.04 22.23 0.19
C ALA A 39 32.38 22.03 -1.19
N ARG A 40 33.08 21.41 -2.16
CA ARG A 40 32.55 21.08 -3.49
C ARG A 40 31.38 20.10 -3.39
N CYS A 41 31.52 19.02 -2.61
CA CYS A 41 30.44 18.07 -2.37
C CYS A 41 29.22 18.79 -1.78
N ARG A 42 29.39 19.53 -0.67
CA ARG A 42 28.29 20.27 -0.03
C ARG A 42 27.62 21.28 -0.97
N ALA A 43 28.40 22.03 -1.75
CA ALA A 43 27.89 23.01 -2.70
C ALA A 43 27.04 22.35 -3.80
N TRP A 44 27.48 21.21 -4.34
CA TRP A 44 26.71 20.45 -5.31
C TRP A 44 25.38 19.98 -4.73
N TYR A 45 25.39 19.48 -3.50
CA TYR A 45 24.16 19.08 -2.81
C TYR A 45 23.24 20.28 -2.61
N TRP A 46 23.74 21.41 -2.09
CA TRP A 46 22.95 22.61 -1.88
C TRP A 46 22.30 23.11 -3.18
N HIS A 47 23.05 23.19 -4.27
CA HIS A 47 22.55 23.62 -5.57
C HIS A 47 21.51 22.64 -6.14
N SER A 48 21.77 21.34 -6.03
CA SER A 48 20.87 20.28 -6.51
C SER A 48 19.54 20.23 -5.75
N ILE A 49 19.53 20.68 -4.50
CA ILE A 49 18.35 20.71 -3.63
C ILE A 49 17.41 21.88 -3.95
N GLN A 50 17.92 23.03 -4.40
CA GLN A 50 17.10 24.25 -4.53
C GLN A 50 15.87 24.05 -5.43
N HIS A 51 16.04 23.39 -6.58
CA HIS A 51 14.95 23.14 -7.51
C HIS A 51 13.91 22.15 -6.95
N LYS A 52 14.35 21.12 -6.20
CA LYS A 52 13.45 20.15 -5.55
C LYS A 52 12.68 20.80 -4.41
N ARG A 53 13.34 21.70 -3.65
CA ARG A 53 12.72 22.45 -2.55
C ARG A 53 11.62 23.38 -3.05
N THR A 54 11.88 24.15 -4.11
CA THR A 54 10.88 25.09 -4.65
C THR A 54 9.68 24.35 -5.24
N VAL A 55 9.91 23.23 -5.93
CA VAL A 55 8.81 22.41 -6.48
C VAL A 55 7.97 21.77 -5.37
N SER A 56 8.59 21.17 -4.35
CA SER A 56 7.82 20.54 -3.24
C SER A 56 7.09 21.59 -2.39
N THR A 57 7.74 22.71 -2.09
CA THR A 57 7.12 23.78 -1.28
C THR A 57 5.97 24.44 -2.05
N GLY A 58 6.15 24.67 -3.36
CA GLY A 58 5.10 25.16 -4.24
C GLY A 58 3.93 24.17 -4.33
N ALA A 59 4.20 22.88 -4.54
CA ALA A 59 3.16 21.86 -4.59
C ALA A 59 2.35 21.79 -3.29
N ARG A 60 3.01 21.82 -2.12
CA ARG A 60 2.34 21.83 -0.82
C ARG A 60 1.50 23.08 -0.58
N PHE A 61 2.03 24.25 -0.92
CA PHE A 61 1.29 25.50 -0.79
C PHE A 61 0.06 25.51 -1.70
N THR A 62 0.22 25.10 -2.96
CA THR A 62 -0.88 24.98 -3.91
C THR A 62 -1.94 23.97 -3.44
N ALA A 63 -1.53 22.80 -2.96
CA ALA A 63 -2.45 21.80 -2.43
C ALA A 63 -3.22 22.35 -1.22
N PHE A 64 -2.54 23.02 -0.30
CA PHE A 64 -3.17 23.64 0.86
C PHE A 64 -4.16 24.75 0.47
N ALA A 65 -3.76 25.65 -0.44
CA ALA A 65 -4.60 26.72 -0.94
C ALA A 65 -5.86 26.18 -1.65
N LEU A 66 -5.72 25.15 -2.48
CA LEU A 66 -6.83 24.49 -3.17
C LEU A 66 -7.75 23.75 -2.21
N ALA A 67 -7.20 23.08 -1.19
CA ALA A 67 -8.00 22.40 -0.17
C ALA A 67 -8.78 23.43 0.68
N ALA A 68 -8.12 24.50 1.13
CA ALA A 68 -8.76 25.59 1.86
C ALA A 68 -9.86 26.24 1.03
N PHE A 69 -9.60 26.51 -0.26
CA PHE A 69 -10.60 27.02 -1.18
C PHE A 69 -11.76 26.03 -1.36
N GLY A 70 -11.49 24.74 -1.53
CA GLY A 70 -12.52 23.70 -1.64
C GLY A 70 -13.42 23.57 -0.41
N VAL A 71 -12.92 23.90 0.78
CA VAL A 71 -13.71 23.92 2.03
C VAL A 71 -14.47 25.23 2.22
N VAL A 72 -13.89 26.37 1.83
CA VAL A 72 -14.49 27.70 2.05
C VAL A 72 -15.49 28.06 0.95
N ALA A 73 -15.25 27.68 -0.30
CA ALA A 73 -16.11 28.01 -1.44
C ALA A 73 -17.57 27.50 -1.32
N PRO A 74 -17.87 26.32 -0.75
CA PRO A 74 -19.25 25.91 -0.48
C PRO A 74 -19.96 26.75 0.59
N LEU A 75 -19.20 27.27 1.57
CA LEU A 75 -19.74 28.12 2.64
C LEU A 75 -20.14 29.49 2.08
N THR A 76 -19.33 30.04 1.18
CA THR A 76 -19.70 31.26 0.46
C THR A 76 -20.83 30.98 -0.52
N ALA A 77 -20.84 29.81 -1.20
CA ALA A 77 -21.89 29.39 -2.13
C ALA A 77 -23.30 29.51 -1.50
N ALA A 78 -23.42 29.21 -0.21
CA ALA A 78 -24.66 29.29 0.55
C ALA A 78 -25.18 30.72 0.79
N MET A 79 -24.35 31.76 0.59
CA MET A 79 -24.73 33.16 0.75
C MET A 79 -25.30 33.80 -0.52
N TRP A 80 -25.17 33.16 -1.69
CA TRP A 80 -25.72 33.67 -2.94
C TRP A 80 -27.17 33.21 -3.17
N SER A 81 -28.03 34.13 -3.60
CA SER A 81 -29.46 33.88 -3.85
C SER A 81 -29.77 33.30 -5.24
N LEU A 82 -28.78 33.27 -6.15
CA LEU A 82 -28.93 32.79 -7.53
C LEU A 82 -28.47 31.33 -7.63
N ASP A 83 -29.40 30.43 -7.99
CA ASP A 83 -29.13 28.98 -8.07
C ASP A 83 -27.98 28.63 -9.03
N GLY A 84 -27.85 29.36 -10.15
CA GLY A 84 -26.77 29.17 -11.12
C GLY A 84 -25.39 29.50 -10.56
N GLN A 85 -25.28 30.55 -9.73
CA GLN A 85 -24.01 30.91 -9.08
C GLN A 85 -23.67 29.89 -8.00
N ARG A 86 -24.65 29.47 -7.20
CA ARG A 86 -24.48 28.46 -6.15
C ARG A 86 -23.94 27.13 -6.70
N LEU A 87 -24.49 26.67 -7.83
CA LEU A 87 -24.03 25.45 -8.50
C LEU A 87 -22.59 25.57 -9.01
N LEU A 88 -22.24 26.68 -9.67
CA LEU A 88 -20.88 26.92 -10.18
C LEU A 88 -19.84 26.92 -9.04
N TRP A 89 -20.11 27.62 -7.95
CA TRP A 89 -19.19 27.67 -6.79
C TRP A 89 -19.04 26.30 -6.11
N SER A 90 -20.10 25.51 -6.01
CA SER A 90 -20.00 24.14 -5.49
C SER A 90 -19.18 23.20 -6.40
N GLN A 91 -19.30 23.32 -7.72
CA GLN A 91 -18.52 22.54 -8.67
C GLN A 91 -17.04 22.92 -8.64
N LEU A 92 -16.75 24.22 -8.57
CA LEU A 92 -15.38 24.73 -8.41
C LEU A 92 -14.75 24.27 -7.09
N ALA A 93 -15.53 24.21 -6.01
CA ALA A 93 -15.06 23.71 -4.72
C ALA A 93 -14.65 22.24 -4.80
N VAL A 94 -15.48 21.38 -5.38
CA VAL A 94 -15.18 19.94 -5.56
C VAL A 94 -13.98 19.75 -6.50
N ALA A 95 -13.92 20.51 -7.60
CA ALA A 95 -12.79 20.46 -8.53
C ALA A 95 -11.47 20.89 -7.86
N ALA A 96 -11.49 21.96 -7.05
CA ALA A 96 -10.33 22.40 -6.29
C ALA A 96 -9.88 21.36 -5.26
N PHE A 97 -10.83 20.75 -4.54
CA PHE A 97 -10.52 19.71 -3.55
C PHE A 97 -9.93 18.45 -4.20
N ALA A 98 -10.48 18.02 -5.35
CA ALA A 98 -9.94 16.92 -6.14
C ALA A 98 -8.52 17.23 -6.64
N LEU A 99 -8.29 18.45 -7.14
CA LEU A 99 -6.97 18.90 -7.60
C LEU A 99 -5.96 18.96 -6.44
N ALA A 100 -6.37 19.40 -5.25
CA ALA A 100 -5.52 19.35 -4.05
C ALA A 100 -5.07 17.92 -3.74
N GLY A 101 -6.00 16.96 -3.79
CA GLY A 101 -5.70 15.54 -3.63
C GLY A 101 -4.71 15.01 -4.67
N LEU A 102 -4.87 15.39 -5.94
CA LEU A 102 -3.96 14.99 -7.02
C LEU A 102 -2.56 15.58 -6.84
N VAL A 103 -2.44 16.85 -6.42
CA VAL A 103 -1.14 17.48 -6.14
C VAL A 103 -0.44 16.80 -4.97
N GLN A 104 -1.20 16.44 -3.92
CA GLN A 104 -0.65 15.70 -2.77
C GLN A 104 -0.21 14.29 -3.16
N LEU A 105 -0.97 13.61 -4.02
CA LEU A 105 -0.60 12.30 -4.55
C LEU A 105 0.64 12.39 -5.42
N ALA A 106 0.76 13.43 -6.24
CA ALA A 106 1.95 13.70 -7.05
C ALA A 106 3.18 13.93 -6.15
N ASP A 107 3.12 14.77 -5.10
CA ASP A 107 4.25 14.96 -4.17
C ASP A 107 4.69 13.63 -3.53
N ARG A 108 3.74 12.74 -3.23
CA ARG A 108 4.01 11.41 -2.67
C ARG A 108 4.62 10.45 -3.68
N VAL A 109 4.11 10.41 -4.92
CA VAL A 109 4.58 9.53 -6.00
C VAL A 109 5.97 9.96 -6.49
N PHE A 110 6.18 11.26 -6.67
CA PHE A 110 7.47 11.80 -7.11
C PHE A 110 8.47 11.96 -5.96
N GLY A 111 8.03 11.84 -4.71
CA GLY A 111 8.88 11.87 -3.53
C GLY A 111 9.66 13.18 -3.38
N TRP A 112 9.11 14.30 -3.83
CA TRP A 112 9.82 15.59 -3.80
C TRP A 112 10.12 16.02 -2.36
N SER A 113 9.18 15.78 -1.46
CA SER A 113 9.32 16.08 -0.04
C SER A 113 10.28 15.17 0.72
N SER A 114 10.19 13.86 0.52
CA SER A 114 11.10 12.88 1.13
C SER A 114 12.53 13.01 0.57
N GLY A 115 12.64 13.33 -0.72
CA GLY A 115 13.90 13.64 -1.37
C GLY A 115 14.61 14.82 -0.71
N TRP A 116 13.90 15.94 -0.50
CA TRP A 116 14.45 17.14 0.14
C TRP A 116 15.01 16.85 1.55
N LEU A 117 14.21 16.22 2.41
CA LEU A 117 14.62 15.89 3.78
C LEU A 117 15.86 15.00 3.82
N ARG A 118 15.93 14.01 2.93
CA ARG A 118 17.11 13.15 2.84
C ARG A 118 18.35 13.93 2.39
N TYR A 119 18.23 14.79 1.38
CA TYR A 119 19.37 15.60 0.95
C TYR A 119 19.86 16.55 2.05
N ILE A 120 18.95 17.17 2.81
CA ILE A 120 19.32 18.00 3.96
C ILE A 120 20.05 17.15 5.01
N SER A 121 19.55 15.96 5.34
CA SER A 121 20.22 15.04 6.25
C SER A 121 21.62 14.66 5.78
N THR A 122 21.82 14.47 4.47
CA THR A 122 23.15 14.20 3.90
C THR A 122 24.09 15.39 4.06
N VAL A 123 23.63 16.61 3.78
CA VAL A 123 24.45 17.83 3.95
C VAL A 123 24.85 18.01 5.43
N MET A 124 23.92 17.81 6.36
CA MET A 124 24.22 17.88 7.80
C MET A 124 25.23 16.81 8.24
N ALA A 125 25.12 15.59 7.71
CA ALA A 125 26.09 14.54 7.97
C ALA A 125 27.48 14.87 7.41
N MET A 126 27.54 15.45 6.20
CA MET A 126 28.80 15.94 5.62
C MET A 126 29.43 17.06 6.46
N GLU A 127 28.65 18.02 6.94
CA GLU A 127 29.14 19.08 7.83
C GLU A 127 29.69 18.50 9.14
N ASN A 128 29.06 17.46 9.68
CA ASN A 128 29.55 16.80 10.88
C ASN A 128 30.89 16.10 10.63
N LEU A 129 31.06 15.42 9.48
CA LEU A 129 32.34 14.84 9.08
C LEU A 129 33.42 15.92 8.91
N THR A 130 33.09 17.08 8.33
CA THR A 130 34.05 18.20 8.20
C THR A 130 34.52 18.67 9.57
N ARG A 131 33.60 18.88 10.52
CA ARG A 131 33.96 19.29 11.88
C ARG A 131 34.81 18.23 12.59
N GLN A 132 34.49 16.96 12.39
CA GLN A 132 35.28 15.87 12.96
C GLN A 132 36.70 15.86 12.38
N PHE A 133 36.85 16.05 11.07
CA PHE A 133 38.16 16.20 10.43
C PHE A 133 38.94 17.39 11.00
N GLU A 134 38.32 18.57 11.16
CA GLU A 134 38.97 19.75 11.75
C GLU A 134 39.46 19.48 13.19
N LEU A 135 38.66 18.75 13.97
CA LEU A 135 39.01 18.35 15.34
C LEU A 135 40.13 17.31 15.36
N ASP A 136 40.08 16.28 14.51
CA ASP A 136 41.12 15.25 14.41
C ASP A 136 42.44 15.86 13.92
N TRP A 137 42.36 16.78 12.96
CA TRP A 137 43.48 17.55 12.45
C TRP A 137 44.12 18.36 13.57
N ALA A 138 43.36 19.23 14.25
CA ALA A 138 43.86 20.03 15.36
C ALA A 138 44.39 19.17 16.52
N GLY A 139 43.67 18.08 16.85
CA GLY A 139 44.02 17.12 17.88
C GLY A 139 45.37 16.46 17.63
N TYR A 140 45.69 16.14 16.37
CA TYR A 140 46.99 15.60 15.99
C TYR A 140 48.14 16.56 16.32
N PHE A 141 48.01 17.85 15.98
CA PHE A 141 49.06 18.84 16.27
C PHE A 141 49.20 19.13 17.77
N ILE A 142 48.08 19.19 18.50
CA ILE A 142 48.09 19.35 19.96
C ILE A 142 48.80 18.17 20.63
N ALA A 143 48.48 16.94 20.22
CA ALA A 143 49.09 15.73 20.75
C ALA A 143 50.59 15.63 20.42
N LEU A 144 51.01 16.12 19.24
CA LEU A 144 52.42 16.15 18.87
C LEU A 144 53.22 17.13 19.72
N GLY A 145 52.64 18.27 20.10
CA GLY A 145 53.26 19.26 21.00
C GLY A 145 54.51 19.95 20.45
N ARG A 146 54.84 19.73 19.17
CA ARG A 146 56.00 20.29 18.48
C ARG A 146 55.75 20.41 16.97
N ALA A 147 56.68 21.04 16.25
CA ALA A 147 56.65 21.08 14.80
C ALA A 147 56.71 19.66 14.18
N VAL A 148 55.95 19.50 13.09
CA VAL A 148 55.88 18.26 12.30
C VAL A 148 57.17 18.04 11.54
N ARG A 149 57.69 16.80 11.59
CA ARG A 149 58.86 16.39 10.80
C ARG A 149 58.43 15.83 9.44
N PRO A 150 59.30 15.83 8.41
CA PRO A 150 58.96 15.28 7.09
C PRO A 150 58.39 13.85 7.14
N ALA A 151 58.93 12.98 8.01
CA ALA A 151 58.45 11.60 8.18
C ALA A 151 57.01 11.50 8.75
N GLU A 152 56.49 12.56 9.35
CA GLU A 152 55.17 12.61 10.00
C GLU A 152 54.09 13.20 9.08
N VAL A 153 54.48 13.75 7.92
CA VAL A 153 53.55 14.26 6.90
C VAL A 153 52.60 13.15 6.43
N ARG A 154 53.08 11.91 6.36
CA ARG A 154 52.27 10.76 5.98
C ARG A 154 51.11 10.51 6.96
N ALA A 155 51.35 10.61 8.26
CA ALA A 155 50.30 10.40 9.26
C ALA A 155 49.20 11.49 9.17
N VAL A 156 49.59 12.72 8.83
CA VAL A 156 48.64 13.82 8.59
C VAL A 156 47.86 13.61 7.30
N PHE A 157 48.53 13.16 6.23
CA PHE A 157 47.88 12.76 4.98
C PHE A 157 46.81 11.69 5.23
N ASP A 158 47.11 10.67 6.04
CA ASP A 158 46.16 9.58 6.34
C ASP A 158 44.90 10.10 7.06
N ILE A 159 44.97 11.19 7.84
CA ILE A 159 43.78 11.83 8.44
C ILE A 159 42.88 12.40 7.35
N ALA A 160 43.45 13.14 6.39
CA ALA A 160 42.72 13.70 5.27
C ALA A 160 42.16 12.63 4.33
N GLU A 161 42.95 11.59 4.03
CA GLU A 161 42.51 10.45 3.20
C GLU A 161 41.31 9.72 3.81
N ARG A 162 41.36 9.41 5.11
CA ARG A 162 40.22 8.80 5.81
C ARG A 162 38.96 9.65 5.74
N PHE A 163 39.10 10.97 5.89
CA PHE A 163 37.99 11.89 5.78
C PHE A 163 37.37 11.89 4.37
N GLU A 164 38.18 11.95 3.32
CA GLU A 164 37.68 11.90 1.94
C GLU A 164 36.94 10.59 1.64
N ILE A 165 37.46 9.45 2.12
CA ILE A 165 36.81 8.14 2.00
C ILE A 165 35.46 8.15 2.71
N GLN A 166 35.37 8.66 3.95
CA GLN A 166 34.11 8.73 4.70
C GLN A 166 33.05 9.58 3.98
N VAL A 167 33.45 10.71 3.39
CA VAL A 167 32.55 11.56 2.60
C VAL A 167 32.07 10.83 1.34
N ALA A 168 32.96 10.14 0.62
CA ALA A 168 32.61 9.35 -0.57
C ALA A 168 31.68 8.17 -0.24
N GLU A 169 31.92 7.46 0.86
CA GLU A 169 31.04 6.39 1.35
C GLU A 169 29.65 6.90 1.71
N LEU A 170 29.55 8.08 2.31
CA LEU A 170 28.27 8.72 2.61
C LEU A 170 27.47 8.99 1.33
N GLU A 171 28.12 9.49 0.28
CA GLU A 171 27.48 9.70 -1.04
C GLU A 171 26.99 8.38 -1.65
N LYS A 172 27.83 7.33 -1.58
CA LYS A 172 27.48 6.00 -2.06
C LYS A 172 26.26 5.44 -1.33
N ARG A 173 26.24 5.50 0.01
CA ARG A 173 25.11 5.01 0.84
C ARG A 173 23.80 5.74 0.53
N VAL A 174 23.86 7.05 0.28
CA VAL A 174 22.67 7.83 -0.11
C VAL A 174 22.14 7.38 -1.47
N THR A 175 23.03 7.02 -2.40
CA THR A 175 22.68 6.51 -3.73
C THR A 175 22.13 5.08 -3.67
N GLU A 176 22.66 4.22 -2.81
CA GLU A 176 22.14 2.86 -2.59
C GLU A 176 20.76 2.88 -1.91
N PHE A 177 20.57 3.76 -0.92
CA PHE A 177 19.28 3.93 -0.25
C PHE A 177 18.18 4.42 -1.21
N ASN A 178 18.53 5.26 -2.19
CA ASN A 178 17.63 5.65 -3.28
C ASN A 178 17.07 4.44 -4.03
N THR A 179 17.96 3.54 -4.43
CA THR A 179 17.61 2.35 -5.20
C THR A 179 16.86 1.33 -4.33
N GLY A 180 17.25 1.19 -3.05
CA GLY A 180 16.60 0.27 -2.11
C GLY A 180 15.15 0.62 -1.78
N LEU A 181 14.80 1.90 -1.68
CA LEU A 181 13.41 2.34 -1.45
C LEU A 181 12.49 2.02 -2.63
N ALA A 182 13.01 2.09 -3.86
CA ALA A 182 12.26 1.68 -5.04
C ALA A 182 11.96 0.18 -5.00
N ALA A 183 12.97 -0.65 -4.71
CA ALA A 183 12.81 -2.09 -4.59
C ALA A 183 11.85 -2.49 -3.45
N LEU A 184 11.92 -1.81 -2.29
CA LEU A 184 10.99 -2.06 -1.18
C LEU A 184 9.53 -1.77 -1.57
N ASN A 185 9.30 -0.66 -2.28
CA ASN A 185 7.95 -0.31 -2.75
C ASN A 185 7.40 -1.36 -3.72
N ASP A 186 8.25 -1.89 -4.61
CA ASP A 186 7.85 -2.96 -5.54
C ASP A 186 7.52 -4.27 -4.80
N ILE A 187 8.32 -4.64 -3.80
CA ILE A 187 8.04 -5.81 -2.94
C ILE A 187 6.71 -5.62 -2.20
N MET A 188 6.49 -4.46 -1.59
CA MET A 188 5.25 -4.12 -0.87
C MET A 188 4.02 -4.15 -1.80
N LYS A 189 4.16 -3.66 -3.03
CA LYS A 189 3.09 -3.71 -4.04
C LYS A 189 2.77 -5.16 -4.41
N THR A 190 3.80 -5.95 -4.70
CA THR A 190 3.66 -7.37 -5.07
C THR A 190 3.00 -8.18 -3.96
N ALA A 191 3.38 -7.93 -2.70
CA ALA A 191 2.76 -8.58 -1.53
C ALA A 191 1.28 -8.20 -1.35
N ARG A 192 0.90 -6.95 -1.64
CA ARG A 192 -0.52 -6.54 -1.61
C ARG A 192 -1.32 -7.20 -2.72
N GLU A 193 -0.78 -7.22 -3.93
CA GLU A 193 -1.44 -7.84 -5.09
C GLU A 193 -1.63 -9.35 -4.90
N SER A 194 -0.64 -10.04 -4.34
CA SER A 194 -0.79 -11.46 -4.00
C SER A 194 -1.85 -11.69 -2.91
N THR A 195 -1.85 -10.89 -1.85
CA THR A 195 -2.85 -10.99 -0.78
C THR A 195 -4.26 -10.75 -1.32
N GLN A 196 -4.44 -9.70 -2.12
CA GLN A 196 -5.72 -9.36 -2.73
C GLN A 196 -6.22 -10.45 -3.69
N LYS A 197 -5.31 -11.07 -4.45
CA LYS A 197 -5.64 -12.21 -5.31
C LYS A 197 -6.09 -13.42 -4.48
N THR A 198 -5.38 -13.73 -3.40
CA THR A 198 -5.73 -14.86 -2.52
C THR A 198 -7.09 -14.63 -1.84
N GLU A 199 -7.39 -13.40 -1.42
CA GLU A 199 -8.70 -13.04 -0.87
C GLU A 199 -9.82 -13.15 -1.90
N ALA A 200 -9.58 -12.73 -3.14
CA ALA A 200 -10.54 -12.86 -4.23
C ALA A 200 -10.84 -14.34 -4.53
N GLU A 201 -9.80 -15.17 -4.65
CA GLU A 201 -9.94 -16.62 -4.86
C GLU A 201 -10.69 -17.31 -3.72
N ALA A 202 -10.42 -16.92 -2.46
CA ALA A 202 -11.14 -17.44 -1.30
C ALA A 202 -12.61 -17.01 -1.28
N ARG A 203 -12.92 -15.77 -1.66
CA ARG A 203 -14.31 -15.28 -1.79
C ARG A 203 -15.07 -16.01 -2.89
N ASP A 204 -14.45 -16.22 -4.05
CA ASP A 204 -15.05 -16.93 -5.17
C ASP A 204 -15.30 -18.41 -4.81
N ALA A 205 -14.34 -19.06 -4.13
CA ALA A 205 -14.50 -20.42 -3.63
C ALA A 205 -15.64 -20.52 -2.59
N LEU A 206 -15.74 -19.56 -1.66
CA LEU A 206 -16.82 -19.52 -0.68
C LEU A 206 -18.19 -19.33 -1.37
N HIS A 207 -18.27 -18.44 -2.35
CA HIS A 207 -19.50 -18.19 -3.11
C HIS A 207 -19.91 -19.40 -3.98
N ALA A 208 -18.94 -20.15 -4.51
CA ALA A 208 -19.20 -21.40 -5.21
C ALA A 208 -19.75 -22.48 -4.24
N LEU A 209 -19.17 -22.60 -3.04
CA LEU A 209 -19.65 -23.53 -2.00
C LEU A 209 -21.04 -23.14 -1.46
N SER A 210 -21.35 -21.84 -1.34
CA SER A 210 -22.67 -21.40 -0.90
C SER A 210 -23.75 -21.68 -1.93
N LYS A 211 -23.43 -21.60 -3.23
CA LYS A 211 -24.36 -21.95 -4.31
C LYS A 211 -24.70 -23.45 -4.32
N THR A 212 -23.75 -24.33 -4.02
CA THR A 212 -23.99 -25.78 -3.98
C THR A 212 -24.69 -26.26 -2.70
N ARG A 213 -24.65 -25.47 -1.62
CA ARG A 213 -25.33 -25.76 -0.34
C ARG A 213 -26.61 -24.95 -0.10
N SER A 214 -27.08 -24.19 -1.09
CA SER A 214 -28.30 -23.39 -0.92
C SER A 214 -29.50 -24.30 -0.65
N PRO A 215 -30.26 -24.11 0.45
CA PRO A 215 -31.40 -24.96 0.77
C PRO A 215 -32.45 -24.92 -0.33
N GLY A 216 -32.94 -26.09 -0.75
CA GLY A 216 -34.03 -26.24 -1.70
C GLY A 216 -35.40 -26.26 -1.03
N ALA A 217 -36.43 -26.56 -1.83
CA ALA A 217 -37.79 -26.79 -1.34
C ALA A 217 -38.41 -28.02 -2.02
N ILE A 218 -39.34 -28.68 -1.35
CA ILE A 218 -40.14 -29.76 -1.93
C ILE A 218 -41.59 -29.31 -1.96
N GLU A 219 -42.25 -29.49 -3.09
CA GLU A 219 -43.69 -29.32 -3.27
C GLU A 219 -44.28 -30.64 -3.77
N LEU A 220 -45.17 -31.22 -2.98
CA LEU A 220 -45.87 -32.47 -3.24
C LEU A 220 -47.34 -32.16 -3.57
N THR A 221 -47.82 -32.69 -4.70
CA THR A 221 -49.24 -32.66 -5.06
C THR A 221 -49.75 -34.09 -5.22
N ALA A 222 -50.66 -34.49 -4.35
CA ALA A 222 -51.39 -35.74 -4.47
C ALA A 222 -52.57 -35.58 -5.44
N THR A 223 -52.82 -36.59 -6.27
CA THR A 223 -54.00 -36.65 -7.14
C THR A 223 -54.81 -37.88 -6.78
N THR A 224 -56.08 -37.71 -6.44
CA THR A 224 -56.98 -38.82 -6.10
C THR A 224 -58.19 -38.87 -7.01
N THR A 225 -58.66 -40.07 -7.31
CA THR A 225 -59.86 -40.33 -8.13
C THR A 225 -61.12 -40.55 -7.25
N SER A 226 -60.95 -40.54 -5.92
CA SER A 226 -62.02 -40.76 -4.94
C SER A 226 -62.83 -39.49 -4.67
N GLN A 227 -64.14 -39.63 -4.41
CA GLN A 227 -65.02 -38.52 -3.97
C GLN A 227 -64.75 -38.07 -2.52
N LEU A 228 -63.98 -38.86 -1.75
CA LEU A 228 -63.59 -38.56 -0.37
C LEU A 228 -62.18 -37.98 -0.35
N LEU A 229 -62.00 -36.80 0.26
CA LEU A 229 -60.68 -36.17 0.41
C LEU A 229 -59.92 -36.87 1.56
N PRO A 230 -58.79 -37.56 1.28
CA PRO A 230 -57.99 -38.18 2.33
C PRO A 230 -57.20 -37.12 3.10
N THR A 231 -56.92 -37.41 4.38
CA THR A 231 -55.91 -36.70 5.17
C THR A 231 -54.55 -37.30 4.86
N MET A 232 -53.60 -36.48 4.44
CA MET A 232 -52.26 -36.92 4.03
C MET A 232 -51.25 -36.59 5.13
N ALA A 233 -50.48 -37.57 5.57
CA ALA A 233 -49.34 -37.39 6.47
C ALA A 233 -48.05 -37.59 5.68
N VAL A 234 -47.16 -36.60 5.70
CA VAL A 234 -45.88 -36.64 4.98
C VAL A 234 -44.74 -36.62 5.98
N ALA A 235 -43.90 -37.64 5.96
CA ALA A 235 -42.64 -37.67 6.70
C ALA A 235 -41.46 -37.57 5.73
N LEU A 236 -40.50 -36.71 6.03
CA LEU A 236 -39.25 -36.58 5.29
C LEU A 236 -38.11 -37.09 6.17
N ASP A 237 -37.34 -38.04 5.64
CA ASP A 237 -36.32 -38.84 6.32
C ASP A 237 -36.83 -39.44 7.63
N ASP A 238 -36.10 -39.25 8.73
CA ASP A 238 -36.47 -39.66 10.08
C ASP A 238 -37.24 -38.55 10.85
N GLY A 239 -37.75 -37.55 10.14
CA GLY A 239 -38.51 -36.45 10.71
C GLY A 239 -39.92 -36.84 11.14
N GLN A 240 -40.55 -35.99 11.96
CA GLN A 240 -41.94 -36.19 12.35
C GLN A 240 -42.88 -36.03 11.15
N ALA A 241 -43.89 -36.89 11.07
CA ALA A 241 -44.90 -36.83 10.03
C ALA A 241 -45.76 -35.56 10.19
N GLU A 242 -45.76 -34.73 9.16
CA GLU A 242 -46.58 -33.52 9.10
C GLU A 242 -47.93 -33.88 8.47
N VAL A 243 -49.01 -33.70 9.22
CA VAL A 243 -50.37 -34.00 8.75
C VAL A 243 -50.94 -32.78 8.04
N CYS A 244 -51.40 -32.98 6.81
CA CYS A 244 -52.03 -31.95 6.00
C CYS A 244 -53.43 -32.38 5.53
N ASN A 245 -54.39 -31.47 5.69
CA ASN A 245 -55.77 -31.64 5.26
C ASN A 245 -55.90 -31.04 3.85
N GLY A 246 -55.52 -31.82 2.83
CA GLY A 246 -55.53 -31.38 1.45
C GLY A 246 -54.66 -32.25 0.54
N LEU A 247 -54.62 -31.89 -0.74
CA LEU A 247 -53.87 -32.60 -1.77
C LEU A 247 -52.49 -32.00 -2.04
N THR A 248 -52.06 -30.98 -1.29
CA THR A 248 -50.77 -30.31 -1.51
C THR A 248 -50.03 -30.14 -0.20
N TRP A 249 -48.74 -30.45 -0.21
CA TRP A 249 -47.81 -30.25 0.91
C TRP A 249 -46.52 -29.61 0.39
N ALA A 250 -45.94 -28.72 1.17
CA ALA A 250 -44.67 -28.11 0.81
C ALA A 250 -43.76 -27.93 2.03
N LYS A 251 -42.47 -28.20 1.84
CA LYS A 251 -41.44 -27.97 2.86
C LYS A 251 -40.32 -27.11 2.30
N LEU A 252 -40.08 -26.00 2.98
CA LEU A 252 -39.05 -25.02 2.66
C LEU A 252 -37.76 -25.33 3.45
N LYS A 253 -36.62 -24.93 2.91
CA LYS A 253 -35.28 -25.09 3.52
C LYS A 253 -34.90 -26.55 3.75
N VAL A 254 -35.07 -27.38 2.72
CA VAL A 254 -34.57 -28.75 2.71
C VAL A 254 -33.13 -28.73 2.21
N ASP A 255 -32.23 -29.48 2.86
CA ASP A 255 -30.85 -29.60 2.39
C ASP A 255 -30.82 -30.19 0.97
N PRO A 256 -29.87 -29.78 0.11
CA PRO A 256 -29.77 -30.35 -1.23
C PRO A 256 -29.23 -31.78 -1.18
N GLY A 257 -29.86 -32.70 -1.92
CA GLY A 257 -29.48 -34.11 -1.96
C GLY A 257 -30.66 -35.08 -2.01
N PRO A 258 -30.41 -36.40 -1.91
CA PRO A 258 -31.46 -37.41 -1.88
C PRO A 258 -32.12 -37.47 -0.49
N HIS A 259 -33.44 -37.31 -0.45
CA HIS A 259 -34.26 -37.44 0.75
C HIS A 259 -35.28 -38.56 0.60
N ARG A 260 -35.53 -39.31 1.68
CA ARG A 260 -36.54 -40.37 1.72
C ARG A 260 -37.86 -39.77 2.18
N MET A 261 -38.86 -39.74 1.32
CA MET A 261 -40.18 -39.23 1.67
C MET A 261 -41.19 -40.39 1.82
N VAL A 262 -41.91 -40.39 2.93
CA VAL A 262 -43.01 -41.33 3.22
C VAL A 262 -44.31 -40.55 3.22
N ILE A 263 -45.25 -40.97 2.39
CA ILE A 263 -46.55 -40.33 2.23
C ILE A 263 -47.61 -41.35 2.61
N GLN A 264 -48.40 -41.04 3.63
CA GLN A 264 -49.47 -41.89 4.12
C GLN A 264 -50.81 -41.18 3.91
N ALA A 265 -51.73 -41.83 3.20
CA ALA A 265 -53.11 -41.36 3.08
C ALA A 265 -53.98 -42.08 4.10
N SER A 266 -54.79 -41.32 4.84
CA SER A 266 -55.72 -41.84 5.84
C SER A 266 -57.09 -41.20 5.71
N HIS A 267 -58.14 -41.95 6.03
CA HIS A 267 -59.50 -41.43 6.12
C HIS A 267 -60.16 -42.02 7.37
N ASP A 268 -60.75 -41.18 8.20
CA ASP A 268 -61.40 -41.57 9.45
C ASP A 268 -60.51 -42.47 10.34
N ASN A 269 -59.24 -42.06 10.48
CA ASN A 269 -58.18 -42.74 11.22
C ASN A 269 -57.80 -44.14 10.70
N THR A 270 -58.26 -44.51 9.50
CA THR A 270 -57.89 -45.75 8.81
C THR A 270 -56.88 -45.44 7.71
N LEU A 271 -55.73 -46.11 7.73
CA LEU A 271 -54.69 -45.95 6.72
C LEU A 271 -55.11 -46.61 5.41
N LEU A 272 -55.16 -45.82 4.34
CA LEU A 272 -55.61 -46.24 3.01
C LEU A 272 -54.45 -46.66 2.12
N SER A 273 -53.36 -45.90 2.13
CA SER A 273 -52.17 -46.21 1.34
C SER A 273 -50.91 -45.59 1.94
N GLU A 274 -49.77 -46.24 1.71
CA GLU A 274 -48.45 -45.74 2.08
C GLU A 274 -47.53 -45.83 0.86
N ILE A 275 -46.89 -44.70 0.53
CA ILE A 275 -45.99 -44.57 -0.61
C ILE A 275 -44.65 -44.04 -0.10
N VAL A 276 -43.58 -44.76 -0.39
CA VAL A 276 -42.21 -44.34 -0.09
C VAL A 276 -41.52 -43.96 -1.38
N LYS A 277 -40.95 -42.75 -1.46
CA LYS A 277 -40.23 -42.26 -2.63
C LYS A 277 -38.94 -41.55 -2.23
N ILE A 278 -37.87 -41.82 -2.97
CA ILE A 278 -36.63 -41.06 -2.87
C ILE A 278 -36.76 -39.85 -3.80
N VAL A 279 -36.55 -38.66 -3.25
CA VAL A 279 -36.68 -37.39 -3.96
C VAL A 279 -35.32 -36.69 -3.92
N GLU A 280 -34.81 -36.30 -5.08
CA GLU A 280 -33.59 -35.52 -5.18
C GLU A 280 -33.93 -34.02 -5.16
N VAL A 281 -33.45 -33.31 -4.14
CA VAL A 281 -33.69 -31.88 -3.96
C VAL A 281 -32.53 -31.10 -4.58
N PRO A 282 -32.77 -30.33 -5.67
CA PRO A 282 -31.74 -29.50 -6.27
C PRO A 282 -31.44 -28.27 -5.39
N PRO A 283 -30.17 -27.82 -5.31
CA PRO A 283 -29.80 -26.68 -4.48
C PRO A 283 -30.48 -25.39 -4.95
N GLY A 284 -31.03 -24.63 -4.00
CA GLY A 284 -31.65 -23.32 -4.21
C GLY A 284 -32.89 -23.32 -5.12
N SER A 285 -33.48 -24.49 -5.42
CA SER A 285 -34.65 -24.61 -6.30
C SER A 285 -35.69 -25.56 -5.70
N THR A 286 -36.88 -25.60 -6.31
CA THR A 286 -38.02 -26.35 -5.79
C THR A 286 -38.20 -27.64 -6.59
N MET A 287 -38.12 -28.77 -5.91
CA MET A 287 -38.49 -30.07 -6.46
C MET A 287 -40.00 -30.26 -6.38
N ARG A 288 -40.63 -30.49 -7.52
CA ARG A 288 -42.08 -30.75 -7.62
C ARG A 288 -42.34 -32.21 -7.86
N LEU A 289 -43.21 -32.81 -7.05
CA LEU A 289 -43.59 -34.20 -7.16
C LEU A 289 -45.10 -34.34 -7.19
N THR A 290 -45.59 -35.11 -8.17
CA THR A 290 -46.99 -35.53 -8.21
C THR A 290 -47.10 -37.02 -7.88
N VAL A 291 -48.04 -37.38 -7.00
CA VAL A 291 -48.28 -38.77 -6.58
C VAL A 291 -49.76 -39.10 -6.71
N ALA A 292 -50.08 -40.22 -7.36
CA ALA A 292 -51.44 -40.73 -7.42
C ALA A 292 -51.76 -41.51 -6.13
N MET A 293 -52.88 -41.18 -5.49
CA MET A 293 -53.34 -41.79 -4.23
C MET A 293 -54.76 -42.32 -4.34
#